data_AF-A0A3N0AWP1-F1
#
_entry.id   AF-A0A3N0AWP1-F1
#
_cell.length_a   1.000
_cell.length_b   1.000
_cell.length_c   1.000
_cell.angle_alpha   90.00
_cell.angle_beta   90.00
_cell.angle_gamma   90.00
#
_symmetry.space_group_name_H-M   'P 1'
#
loop_
_entity.id
_entity.type
_entity.pdbx_description
1 polymer ?
#
loop_
_entity_poly.entity_id
_entity_poly.type
_entity_poly.pdbx_seq_one_letter_code
_entity_poly.pdbx_strand_id
1 'polypeptide(L)'
;MGEKESVSRDDIPDVETIKEAALKALSSGRQRSFGSFEHGVAKLLGLSPQQERYRVSGSATPLFANRVEKARAELRKEGLVEYPDAGKVRLAEAGKARIAGVASDQALPPQPEAQELVSDAPLYEPPRRGAPDGKKAAAPLEGGVVVFPEPEKKAKSPNLPLILAVVGLLLCFTGVLAFAGVLCGVASLALVYRDKKRADAASLPPRRPTATLAVAACAVALGLVMSAGALAGGSQAPPQGGPDPSAVQQQPAAPAQEGELSFVVNGSGESLPASVTVLVTGTQDDGTKVDDRHEAALGKSYVLAYPAGTYVFKLDPSSLKVGESVFASDSVKCSFDGTKDQTARLSLKLDAESMAKIEAEKEAERQKAEEEAAAAKAAEEQAAAAAAAEQEAAVAAAAVSGGGGGVGGDDVTVYITKTGEKFHRDGCQYLKKSQIPISRSNAIAQGYGACSKCNP
;
A
#
# COMPACT_ATOMS: atom_id res chain seq x y z
N MET A 1 36.16 19.37 -18.72
CA MET A 1 34.76 19.46 -19.18
C MET A 1 34.01 18.38 -18.42
N GLY A 2 33.19 18.73 -17.43
CA GLY A 2 32.49 17.75 -16.60
C GLY A 2 31.40 17.06 -17.42
N GLU A 3 31.39 15.74 -17.40
CA GLU A 3 30.32 14.92 -17.97
C GLU A 3 28.98 15.41 -17.43
N LYS A 4 28.04 15.73 -18.32
CA LYS A 4 26.65 15.97 -17.92
C LYS A 4 26.08 14.61 -17.54
N GLU A 5 26.09 14.28 -16.25
CA GLU A 5 25.31 13.16 -15.72
C GLU A 5 23.86 13.32 -16.20
N SER A 6 23.42 12.40 -17.05
CA SER A 6 22.06 12.38 -17.55
C SER A 6 21.16 11.82 -16.46
N VAL A 7 20.54 12.71 -15.68
CA VAL A 7 19.57 12.31 -14.65
C VAL A 7 18.30 11.76 -15.31
N SER A 8 17.89 10.57 -14.88
CA SER A 8 16.69 9.86 -15.30
C SER A 8 15.62 9.87 -14.20
N ARG A 9 14.44 9.30 -14.51
CA ARG A 9 13.34 9.17 -13.55
C ARG A 9 13.68 8.22 -12.40
N ASP A 10 14.50 7.21 -12.68
CA ASP A 10 14.82 6.13 -11.75
C ASP A 10 15.88 6.56 -10.74
N ASP A 11 16.65 7.61 -11.07
CA ASP A 11 17.60 8.27 -10.15
C ASP A 11 16.91 9.11 -9.07
N ILE A 12 15.60 9.31 -9.17
CA ILE A 12 14.83 10.02 -8.15
C ILE A 12 14.26 8.97 -7.19
N PRO A 13 14.48 9.09 -5.87
CA PRO A 13 13.95 8.15 -4.88
C PRO A 13 12.42 8.05 -4.94
N ASP A 14 11.90 6.86 -4.67
CA ASP A 14 10.48 6.59 -4.62
C ASP A 14 9.82 7.16 -3.35
N VAL A 15 8.50 7.01 -3.24
CA VAL A 15 7.74 7.64 -2.15
C VAL A 15 8.08 6.98 -0.81
N GLU A 16 8.27 5.68 -0.76
CA GLU A 16 8.55 4.95 0.49
C GLU A 16 9.94 5.31 1.04
N THR A 17 10.98 5.33 0.21
CA THR A 17 12.33 5.80 0.61
C THR A 17 12.28 7.24 1.14
N ILE A 18 11.48 8.10 0.50
CA ILE A 18 11.28 9.48 0.93
C ILE A 18 10.57 9.56 2.28
N LYS A 19 9.62 8.67 2.59
CA LYS A 19 8.93 8.64 3.89
C LYS A 19 9.89 8.33 5.04
N GLU A 20 10.78 7.36 4.86
CA GLU A 20 11.76 7.00 5.88
C GLU A 20 12.73 8.15 6.15
N ALA A 21 13.29 8.74 5.09
CA ALA A 21 14.13 9.92 5.19
C ALA A 21 13.40 11.14 5.78
N ALA A 22 12.12 11.31 5.47
CA ALA A 22 11.27 12.34 6.05
C ALA A 22 11.10 12.21 7.56
N LEU A 23 10.85 11.00 8.06
CA LEU A 23 10.77 10.73 9.50
C LEU A 23 12.12 11.03 10.17
N LYS A 24 13.23 10.57 9.58
CA LYS A 24 14.59 10.85 10.07
C LYS A 24 14.91 12.35 10.07
N ALA A 25 14.49 13.10 9.04
CA ALA A 25 14.67 14.55 8.94
C ALA A 25 13.93 15.34 10.03
N LEU A 26 12.91 14.74 10.64
CA LEU A 26 12.11 15.32 11.71
C LEU A 26 12.42 14.72 13.09
N SER A 27 13.36 13.77 13.19
CA SER A 27 13.76 13.07 14.43
C SER A 27 14.07 14.00 15.62
N SER A 28 14.57 15.21 15.36
CA SER A 28 14.78 16.23 16.40
C SER A 28 13.51 16.68 17.13
N GLY A 29 12.32 16.27 16.67
CA GLY A 29 11.02 16.63 17.25
C GLY A 29 10.59 18.08 17.00
N ARG A 30 11.46 18.92 16.44
CA ARG A 30 11.15 20.32 16.13
C ARG A 30 10.28 20.45 14.89
N GLN A 31 9.43 21.48 14.91
CA GLN A 31 8.71 21.90 13.72
C GLN A 31 9.66 22.51 12.68
N ARG A 32 9.46 22.18 11.41
CA ARG A 32 10.23 22.70 10.28
C ARG A 32 9.30 23.31 9.24
N SER A 33 9.78 24.31 8.51
CA SER A 33 9.10 24.80 7.31
C SER A 33 9.13 23.73 6.22
N PHE A 34 8.15 23.72 5.30
CA PHE A 34 8.12 22.75 4.20
C PHE A 34 9.39 22.78 3.34
N GLY A 35 9.93 23.97 3.04
CA GLY A 35 11.16 24.08 2.26
C GLY A 35 12.40 23.53 3.00
N SER A 36 12.52 23.79 4.30
CA SER A 36 13.61 23.24 5.12
C SER A 36 13.50 21.73 5.30
N PHE A 37 12.27 21.25 5.45
CA PHE A 37 11.97 19.82 5.49
C PHE A 37 12.39 19.15 4.18
N GLU A 38 11.95 19.65 3.02
CA GLU A 38 12.32 19.09 1.71
C GLU A 38 13.84 19.09 1.49
N HIS A 39 14.52 20.21 1.81
CA HIS A 39 15.97 20.28 1.71
C HIS A 39 16.68 19.31 2.67
N GLY A 40 16.16 19.14 3.89
CA GLY A 40 16.69 18.17 4.85
C GLY A 40 16.55 16.73 4.37
N VAL A 41 15.43 16.38 3.72
CA VAL A 41 15.20 15.07 3.12
C VAL A 41 16.15 14.84 1.94
N ALA A 42 16.28 15.81 1.05
CA ALA A 42 17.20 15.72 -0.08
C ALA A 42 18.65 15.49 0.37
N LYS A 43 19.08 16.21 1.42
CA LYS A 43 20.41 16.05 2.01
C LYS A 43 20.62 14.67 2.63
N LEU A 44 19.63 14.13 3.34
CA LEU A 44 19.73 12.79 3.93
C LEU A 44 19.81 11.68 2.89
N LEU A 45 19.13 11.86 1.76
CA LEU A 45 19.14 10.94 0.62
C LEU A 45 20.33 11.18 -0.32
N GLY A 46 21.18 12.17 -0.06
CA GLY A 46 22.36 12.47 -0.87
C GLY A 46 22.08 12.95 -2.29
N LEU A 47 20.91 13.58 -2.54
CA LEU A 47 20.56 14.03 -3.89
C LEU A 47 21.49 15.15 -4.39
N SER A 48 21.84 15.08 -5.67
CA SER A 48 22.48 16.17 -6.38
C SER A 48 21.48 17.28 -6.74
N PRO A 49 21.96 18.52 -6.96
CA PRO A 49 21.09 19.61 -7.42
C PRO A 49 20.39 19.33 -8.76
N GLN A 50 20.95 18.45 -9.59
CA GLN A 50 20.31 18.04 -10.85
C GLN A 50 19.15 17.07 -10.60
N GLN A 51 19.32 16.12 -9.67
CA GLN A 51 18.26 15.21 -9.22
C GLN A 51 17.10 15.97 -8.57
N GLU A 52 17.38 16.91 -7.66
CA GLU A 52 16.34 17.74 -7.03
C GLU A 52 15.52 18.54 -8.06
N ARG A 53 16.14 18.95 -9.16
CA ARG A 53 15.52 19.77 -10.22
C ARG A 53 14.95 18.95 -11.37
N TYR A 54 15.10 17.63 -11.35
CA TYR A 54 14.62 16.76 -12.42
C TYR A 54 13.10 16.88 -12.58
N ARG A 55 12.66 17.06 -13.83
CA ARG A 55 11.24 17.22 -14.19
C ARG A 55 10.86 16.18 -15.23
N VAL A 56 9.73 15.52 -14.99
CA VAL A 56 9.08 14.69 -16.01
C VAL A 56 8.47 15.60 -17.08
N SER A 57 8.43 15.14 -18.33
CA SER A 57 7.84 15.90 -19.43
C SER A 57 6.39 16.30 -19.10
N GLY A 58 6.06 17.57 -19.35
CA GLY A 58 4.73 18.12 -19.05
C GLY A 58 4.47 18.48 -17.57
N SER A 59 5.40 18.22 -16.65
CA SER A 59 5.29 18.66 -15.25
C SER A 59 5.87 20.05 -15.04
N ALA A 60 5.12 20.92 -14.34
CA ALA A 60 5.61 22.23 -13.92
C ALA A 60 6.55 22.16 -12.70
N THR A 61 6.38 21.13 -11.87
CA THR A 61 7.12 20.93 -10.61
C THR A 61 8.12 19.77 -10.74
N PRO A 62 9.24 19.81 -9.98
CA PRO A 62 10.19 18.69 -9.92
C PRO A 62 9.55 17.40 -9.42
N LEU A 63 10.03 16.26 -9.92
CA LEU A 63 9.50 14.95 -9.54
C LEU A 63 9.73 14.68 -8.05
N PHE A 64 10.90 15.01 -7.54
CA PHE A 64 11.25 14.86 -6.13
C PHE A 64 10.30 15.66 -5.22
N ALA A 65 10.10 16.95 -5.50
CA ALA A 65 9.17 17.81 -4.76
C ALA A 65 7.74 17.23 -4.69
N ASN A 66 7.23 16.73 -5.84
CA ASN A 66 5.92 16.08 -5.90
C ASN A 66 5.86 14.81 -5.05
N ARG A 67 6.93 14.01 -5.03
CA ARG A 67 7.02 12.79 -4.22
C ARG A 67 7.15 13.11 -2.73
N VAL A 68 7.89 14.15 -2.35
CA VAL A 68 7.96 14.65 -0.97
C VAL A 68 6.60 15.14 -0.48
N GLU A 69 5.84 15.86 -1.32
CA GLU A 69 4.49 16.28 -0.99
C GLU A 69 3.56 15.08 -0.77
N LYS A 70 3.63 14.06 -1.65
CA LYS A 70 2.88 12.81 -1.51
C LYS A 70 3.26 12.05 -0.25
N ALA A 71 4.56 11.83 -0.01
CA ALA A 71 5.07 11.16 1.19
C ALA A 71 4.59 11.85 2.47
N ARG A 72 4.67 13.19 2.53
CA ARG A 72 4.20 13.97 3.68
C ARG A 72 2.69 13.84 3.88
N ALA A 73 1.90 13.80 2.80
CA ALA A 73 0.46 13.60 2.88
C ALA A 73 0.10 12.19 3.42
N GLU A 74 0.84 11.16 3.00
CA GLU A 74 0.66 9.78 3.45
C GLU A 74 1.09 9.60 4.91
N LEU A 75 2.26 10.11 5.30
CA LEU A 75 2.70 10.14 6.70
C LEU A 75 1.72 10.85 7.63
N ARG A 76 1.04 11.90 7.13
CA ARG A 76 -0.01 12.59 7.89
C ARG A 76 -1.25 11.71 8.02
N LYS A 77 -1.63 11.00 6.96
CA LYS A 77 -2.76 10.06 6.97
C LYS A 77 -2.51 8.90 7.94
N GLU A 78 -1.26 8.46 8.04
CA GLU A 78 -0.77 7.45 9.00
C GLU A 78 -0.65 8.01 10.44
N GLY A 79 -0.82 9.32 10.64
CA GLY A 79 -0.71 9.96 11.96
C GLY A 79 0.72 10.10 12.48
N LEU A 80 1.74 9.93 11.64
CA LEU A 80 3.16 9.99 12.02
C LEU A 80 3.71 11.41 11.99
N VAL A 81 3.13 12.28 11.17
CA VAL A 81 3.47 13.71 11.13
C VAL A 81 2.22 14.57 11.26
N GLU A 82 2.41 15.77 11.80
CA GLU A 82 1.34 16.75 11.97
C GLU A 82 1.77 18.15 11.51
N TYR A 83 0.77 19.00 11.26
CA TYR A 83 0.98 20.37 10.79
C TYR A 83 0.55 21.36 11.87
N PRO A 84 1.49 21.80 12.73
CA PRO A 84 1.19 22.70 13.83
C PRO A 84 0.73 24.08 13.34
N ASP A 85 1.29 24.53 12.22
CA ASP A 85 0.95 25.78 11.54
C ASP A 85 0.88 25.57 10.03
N ALA A 86 0.27 26.51 9.32
CA ALA A 86 0.32 26.55 7.86
C ALA A 86 1.78 26.55 7.36
N GLY A 87 2.11 25.60 6.49
CA GLY A 87 3.45 25.49 5.91
C GLY A 87 4.51 24.87 6.82
N LYS A 88 4.12 24.35 7.99
CA LYS A 88 5.03 23.68 8.93
C LYS A 88 4.68 22.22 9.11
N VAL A 89 5.69 21.40 9.41
CA VAL A 89 5.56 19.98 9.71
C VAL A 89 6.41 19.61 10.92
N ARG A 90 5.91 18.71 11.77
CA ARG A 90 6.65 18.10 12.89
C ARG A 90 6.25 16.63 13.05
N LEU A 91 7.05 15.86 13.78
CA LEU A 91 6.65 14.50 14.19
C LEU A 91 5.48 14.57 15.17
N ALA A 92 4.48 13.75 14.93
CA ALA A 92 3.44 13.44 15.91
C ALA A 92 3.96 12.41 16.92
N GLU A 93 3.24 12.20 18.02
CA GLU A 93 3.64 11.22 19.05
C GLU A 93 3.82 9.80 18.50
N ALA A 94 2.93 9.35 17.60
CA ALA A 94 3.07 8.06 16.92
C ALA A 94 4.33 7.99 16.04
N GLY A 95 4.70 9.10 15.39
CA GLY A 95 5.94 9.18 14.61
C GLY A 95 7.19 9.13 15.48
N LYS A 96 7.16 9.80 16.65
CA LYS A 96 8.25 9.72 17.65
C LYS A 96 8.39 8.29 18.16
N ALA A 97 7.28 7.64 18.51
CA ALA A 97 7.26 6.24 18.95
C ALA A 97 7.76 5.29 17.85
N ARG A 98 7.43 5.52 16.58
CA ARG A 98 7.95 4.71 15.45
C ARG A 98 9.47 4.85 15.33
N ILE A 99 10.01 6.06 15.42
CA ILE A 99 11.47 6.28 15.35
C ILE A 99 12.17 5.71 16.60
N ALA A 100 11.56 5.86 17.78
CA ALA A 100 12.07 5.28 19.02
C ALA A 100 12.00 3.75 19.03
N GLY A 101 10.95 3.17 18.42
CA GLY A 101 10.76 1.73 18.22
C GLY A 101 11.81 1.13 17.29
N VAL A 102 12.09 1.82 16.18
CA VAL A 102 13.20 1.49 15.28
C VAL A 102 14.57 1.66 15.97
N ALA A 103 14.68 2.56 16.95
CA ALA A 103 15.88 2.70 17.79
C ALA A 103 15.96 1.64 18.91
N SER A 104 14.83 1.09 19.38
CA SER A 104 14.80 0.02 20.39
C SER A 104 14.91 -1.39 19.83
N ASP A 105 14.63 -1.60 18.52
CA ASP A 105 15.00 -2.83 17.81
C ASP A 105 16.52 -3.01 17.69
N GLN A 106 17.30 -1.95 17.97
CA GLN A 106 18.76 -2.00 18.07
C GLN A 106 19.32 -1.88 19.50
N ALA A 107 18.49 -1.75 20.55
CA ALA A 107 18.99 -1.82 21.92
C ALA A 107 17.87 -1.98 22.96
N LEU A 108 17.61 -3.21 23.43
CA LEU A 108 17.61 -3.57 24.87
C LEU A 108 17.38 -5.09 25.10
N PRO A 109 18.05 -5.72 26.10
CA PRO A 109 17.78 -7.11 26.52
C PRO A 109 16.39 -7.30 27.14
N PRO A 110 15.90 -8.56 27.21
CA PRO A 110 14.52 -8.88 27.56
C PRO A 110 14.26 -8.62 29.05
N GLN A 111 13.08 -8.06 29.36
CA GLN A 111 12.53 -8.08 30.71
C GLN A 111 11.41 -9.13 30.78
N PRO A 112 11.32 -9.87 31.89
CA PRO A 112 10.59 -11.14 31.98
C PRO A 112 9.09 -10.95 32.23
N GLU A 113 8.35 -11.98 31.88
CA GLU A 113 6.95 -12.15 32.23
C GLU A 113 6.74 -12.43 33.73
N ALA A 114 5.50 -12.13 34.13
CA ALA A 114 4.78 -12.50 35.35
C ALA A 114 4.98 -11.62 36.60
N GLN A 115 3.90 -10.94 37.00
CA GLN A 115 3.09 -11.37 38.15
C GLN A 115 1.80 -10.53 38.28
N GLU A 116 0.66 -11.24 38.31
CA GLU A 116 -0.58 -10.72 38.87
C GLU A 116 -0.36 -10.29 40.33
N LEU A 117 -0.81 -9.09 40.71
CA LEU A 117 -1.15 -8.80 42.09
C LEU A 117 -2.31 -7.80 42.16
N VAL A 118 -3.15 -8.07 43.15
CA VAL A 118 -4.53 -7.66 43.34
C VAL A 118 -4.66 -6.21 43.86
N SER A 119 -5.78 -5.58 43.49
CA SER A 119 -6.55 -4.50 44.13
C SER A 119 -5.97 -3.75 45.36
N ASP A 120 -5.96 -2.41 45.29
CA ASP A 120 -6.75 -1.50 46.14
C ASP A 120 -6.23 -0.05 46.10
N ALA A 121 -6.91 0.87 45.40
CA ALA A 121 -6.90 2.33 45.66
C ALA A 121 -7.86 3.10 44.71
N PRO A 122 -8.45 4.23 45.14
CA PRO A 122 -9.78 4.65 44.72
C PRO A 122 -9.85 5.42 43.39
N LEU A 123 -11.02 5.30 42.77
CA LEU A 123 -11.48 6.02 41.57
C LEU A 123 -11.26 7.54 41.70
N TYR A 124 -10.38 8.08 40.85
CA TYR A 124 -10.28 9.51 40.60
C TYR A 124 -11.46 9.94 39.73
N GLU A 125 -12.36 10.74 40.30
CA GLU A 125 -13.53 11.30 39.61
C GLU A 125 -13.19 12.68 39.02
N PRO A 126 -13.31 12.89 37.69
CA PRO A 126 -13.02 14.18 37.08
C PRO A 126 -14.12 15.21 37.39
N PRO A 127 -13.80 16.51 37.58
CA PRO A 127 -14.78 17.51 37.97
C PRO A 127 -15.83 17.75 36.88
N ARG A 128 -17.10 17.72 37.28
CA ARG A 128 -18.28 17.98 36.45
C ARG A 128 -18.29 19.42 35.93
N ARG A 129 -18.54 19.59 34.63
CA ARG A 129 -18.87 20.87 33.98
C ARG A 129 -20.18 21.42 34.58
N GLY A 130 -20.12 22.60 35.16
CA GLY A 130 -21.29 23.43 35.42
C GLY A 130 -21.83 24.04 34.12
N ALA A 131 -23.15 24.06 33.98
CA ALA A 131 -23.88 24.71 32.90
C ALA A 131 -23.80 26.26 33.02
N PRO A 132 -23.99 27.01 31.91
CA PRO A 132 -23.83 28.45 31.90
C PRO A 132 -25.14 29.18 32.23
N ASP A 133 -25.09 30.08 33.21
CA ASP A 133 -26.14 31.07 33.46
C ASP A 133 -25.58 32.49 33.28
N GLY A 134 -26.40 33.36 32.68
CA GLY A 134 -26.40 34.78 33.01
C GLY A 134 -25.76 35.72 32.00
N LYS A 135 -26.61 36.22 31.10
CA LYS A 135 -26.47 37.49 30.37
C LYS A 135 -26.04 38.63 31.31
N LYS A 136 -25.10 39.48 30.89
CA LYS A 136 -25.12 40.93 31.17
C LYS A 136 -24.26 41.72 30.18
N ALA A 137 -24.73 42.94 29.95
CA ALA A 137 -24.50 43.81 28.81
C ALA A 137 -23.12 44.46 28.73
N ALA A 138 -22.80 44.88 27.51
CA ALA A 138 -21.64 45.66 27.12
C ALA A 138 -21.75 47.15 27.47
N ALA A 139 -20.60 47.82 27.60
CA ALA A 139 -20.38 49.23 27.27
C ALA A 139 -18.88 49.47 26.97
N PRO A 140 -18.50 50.51 26.21
CA PRO A 140 -17.60 50.37 25.05
C PRO A 140 -16.26 51.09 25.22
N LEU A 141 -15.23 50.66 24.49
CA LEU A 141 -14.08 51.52 24.15
C LEU A 141 -13.59 51.23 22.73
N GLU A 142 -13.35 52.33 22.02
CA GLU A 142 -13.02 52.46 20.61
C GLU A 142 -11.66 51.85 20.24
N GLY A 143 -11.57 51.34 19.00
CA GLY A 143 -10.30 50.94 18.39
C GLY A 143 -10.55 50.07 17.16
N GLY A 144 -10.46 50.67 15.97
CA GLY A 144 -10.95 50.13 14.70
C GLY A 144 -10.50 48.70 14.37
N VAL A 145 -11.48 47.85 14.07
CA VAL A 145 -11.28 46.56 13.40
C VAL A 145 -11.33 46.82 11.90
N VAL A 146 -10.19 46.59 11.24
CA VAL A 146 -10.13 46.40 9.79
C VAL A 146 -10.88 45.11 9.50
N VAL A 147 -12.07 45.21 8.89
CA VAL A 147 -12.82 44.05 8.41
C VAL A 147 -12.04 43.47 7.23
N PHE A 148 -11.25 42.42 7.48
CA PHE A 148 -10.80 41.54 6.42
C PHE A 148 -11.97 40.63 6.03
N PRO A 149 -12.31 40.53 4.74
CA PRO A 149 -13.34 39.59 4.30
C PRO A 149 -12.90 38.16 4.65
N GLU A 150 -13.79 37.39 5.25
CA GLU A 150 -13.60 35.95 5.49
C GLU A 150 -13.17 35.27 4.18
N PRO A 151 -12.09 34.47 4.15
CA PRO A 151 -11.84 33.62 3.02
C PRO A 151 -12.92 32.55 3.00
N GLU A 152 -13.86 32.67 2.05
CA GLU A 152 -14.83 31.62 1.76
C GLU A 152 -14.09 30.28 1.66
N LYS A 153 -14.44 29.37 2.57
CA LYS A 153 -14.01 27.98 2.50
C LYS A 153 -14.54 27.42 1.18
N LYS A 154 -13.71 27.38 0.13
CA LYS A 154 -13.98 26.58 -1.06
C LYS A 154 -13.97 25.11 -0.66
N ALA A 155 -15.12 24.63 -0.20
CA ALA A 155 -15.42 23.22 -0.16
C ALA A 155 -15.21 22.68 -1.59
N LYS A 156 -14.20 21.83 -1.76
CA LYS A 156 -13.96 21.12 -3.02
C LYS A 156 -15.07 20.08 -3.14
N SER A 157 -16.21 20.50 -3.72
CA SER A 157 -17.32 19.61 -3.99
C SER A 157 -16.85 18.46 -4.88
N PRO A 158 -17.30 17.22 -4.64
CA PRO A 158 -17.02 16.12 -5.56
C PRO A 158 -17.55 16.49 -6.96
N ASN A 159 -16.83 16.09 -8.02
CA ASN A 159 -17.22 16.36 -9.41
C ASN A 159 -18.49 15.56 -9.76
N LEU A 160 -19.63 16.01 -9.26
CA LEU A 160 -20.97 15.43 -9.43
C LEU A 160 -21.29 15.00 -10.87
N PRO A 161 -20.97 15.77 -11.94
CA PRO A 161 -21.25 15.32 -13.30
C PRO A 161 -20.40 14.13 -13.75
N LEU A 162 -19.18 13.94 -13.20
CA LEU A 162 -18.35 12.78 -13.50
C LEU A 162 -18.89 11.53 -12.80
N ILE A 163 -19.32 11.67 -11.55
CA ILE A 163 -19.88 10.57 -10.76
C ILE A 163 -21.17 10.06 -11.40
N LEU A 164 -22.08 10.97 -11.78
CA LEU A 164 -23.32 10.62 -12.48
C LEU A 164 -23.03 9.93 -13.83
N ALA A 165 -22.03 10.37 -14.60
CA ALA A 165 -21.67 9.72 -15.86
C ALA A 165 -21.16 8.28 -15.67
N VAL A 166 -20.35 8.02 -14.64
CA VAL A 166 -19.83 6.68 -14.32
C VAL A 166 -20.94 5.76 -13.82
N VAL A 167 -21.81 6.25 -12.93
CA VAL A 167 -22.98 5.50 -12.44
C VAL A 167 -23.95 5.19 -13.59
N GLY A 168 -24.19 6.14 -14.49
CA GLY A 168 -25.01 5.93 -15.68
C GLY A 168 -24.47 4.83 -16.59
N LEU A 169 -23.15 4.83 -16.84
CA LEU A 169 -22.49 3.78 -17.64
C LEU A 169 -22.65 2.39 -16.99
N LEU A 170 -22.42 2.27 -15.68
CA LEU A 170 -22.53 1.00 -14.95
C LEU A 170 -23.98 0.46 -14.98
N LEU A 171 -24.98 1.34 -14.85
CA LEU A 171 -26.38 0.94 -14.90
C LEU A 171 -26.80 0.43 -16.28
N CYS A 172 -26.22 0.96 -17.37
CA CYS A 172 -26.48 0.48 -18.73
C CYS A 172 -26.00 -0.96 -18.96
N PHE A 173 -25.00 -1.46 -18.23
CA PHE A 173 -24.52 -2.85 -18.35
C PHE A 173 -25.39 -3.89 -17.64
N THR A 174 -26.30 -3.46 -16.74
CA THR A 174 -27.13 -4.39 -15.95
C THR A 174 -28.42 -4.84 -16.66
N GLY A 175 -28.72 -4.32 -17.85
CA GLY A 175 -29.86 -4.69 -18.71
C GLY A 175 -31.24 -4.24 -18.18
N VAL A 176 -31.53 -4.45 -16.90
CA VAL A 176 -32.83 -4.18 -16.26
C VAL A 176 -33.01 -2.69 -15.90
N LEU A 177 -31.90 -1.93 -15.81
CA LEU A 177 -31.89 -0.51 -15.42
C LEU A 177 -31.39 0.44 -16.52
N ALA A 178 -31.41 0.01 -17.79
CA ALA A 178 -30.87 0.76 -18.92
C ALA A 178 -31.50 2.17 -19.06
N PHE A 179 -32.81 2.33 -18.82
CA PHE A 179 -33.48 3.62 -18.85
C PHE A 179 -32.99 4.58 -17.74
N ALA A 180 -32.70 4.06 -16.54
CA ALA A 180 -32.13 4.87 -15.46
C ALA A 180 -30.69 5.31 -15.79
N GLY A 181 -29.92 4.46 -16.46
CA GLY A 181 -28.58 4.81 -16.96
C GLY A 181 -28.60 5.94 -17.99
N VAL A 182 -29.55 5.91 -18.94
CA VAL A 182 -29.75 6.97 -19.94
C VAL A 182 -30.16 8.29 -19.28
N LEU A 183 -31.09 8.27 -18.32
CA LEU A 183 -31.49 9.48 -17.58
C LEU A 183 -30.32 10.11 -16.80
N CYS A 184 -29.47 9.27 -16.21
CA CYS A 184 -28.28 9.71 -15.49
C CYS A 184 -27.22 10.33 -16.44
N GLY A 185 -27.06 9.76 -17.63
CA GLY A 185 -26.21 10.30 -18.70
C GLY A 185 -26.70 11.66 -19.23
N VAL A 186 -28.01 11.80 -19.46
CA VAL A 186 -28.64 13.05 -19.90
C VAL A 186 -28.52 14.14 -18.83
N ALA A 187 -28.75 13.80 -17.56
CA ALA A 187 -28.58 14.73 -16.44
C ALA A 187 -27.12 15.23 -16.31
N SER A 188 -26.15 14.33 -16.50
CA SER A 188 -24.72 14.68 -16.51
C SER A 188 -24.37 15.67 -17.63
N LEU A 189 -24.90 15.44 -18.83
CA LEU A 189 -24.68 16.31 -19.98
C LEU A 189 -25.33 17.70 -19.80
N ALA A 190 -26.54 17.75 -19.23
CA ALA A 190 -27.25 18.99 -18.92
C ALA A 190 -26.50 19.85 -17.90
N LEU A 191 -25.90 19.23 -16.87
CA LEU A 191 -25.06 19.93 -15.89
C LEU A 191 -23.79 20.50 -16.52
N VAL A 192 -23.11 19.72 -17.38
CA VAL A 192 -21.92 20.19 -18.11
C VAL A 192 -22.26 21.34 -19.06
N TYR A 193 -23.40 21.29 -19.75
CA TYR A 193 -23.85 22.37 -20.64
C TYR A 193 -24.20 23.64 -19.86
N ARG A 194 -24.85 23.51 -18.70
CA ARG A 194 -25.17 24.64 -17.81
C ARG A 194 -23.90 25.31 -17.28
N ASP A 195 -22.92 24.52 -16.87
CA ASP A 195 -21.65 25.03 -16.35
C ASP A 195 -20.82 25.69 -17.45
N LYS A 196 -20.88 25.17 -18.68
CA LYS A 196 -20.28 25.81 -19.87
C LYS A 196 -20.94 27.15 -20.17
N LYS A 197 -22.27 27.21 -20.19
CA LYS A 197 -23.02 28.47 -20.40
C LYS A 197 -22.70 29.53 -19.33
N ARG A 198 -22.49 29.11 -18.08
CA ARG A 198 -22.04 30.00 -16.98
C ARG A 198 -20.59 30.46 -17.15
N ALA A 199 -19.70 29.59 -17.65
CA ALA A 199 -18.32 29.95 -17.92
C ALA A 199 -18.18 30.92 -19.11
N ASP A 200 -18.97 30.72 -20.17
CA ASP A 200 -19.04 31.60 -21.35
C ASP A 200 -19.61 32.98 -20.96
N ALA A 201 -20.64 33.02 -20.09
CA ALA A 201 -21.17 34.26 -19.53
C ALA A 201 -20.19 35.00 -18.59
N ALA A 202 -19.19 34.29 -18.05
CA ALA A 202 -18.18 34.84 -17.14
C ALA A 202 -16.85 35.19 -17.84
N SER A 203 -16.77 35.11 -19.18
CA SER A 203 -15.56 35.39 -19.98
C SER A 203 -14.30 34.61 -19.57
N LEU A 204 -14.48 33.42 -19.00
CA LEU A 204 -13.38 32.55 -18.60
C LEU A 204 -12.77 31.84 -19.83
N PRO A 205 -11.45 31.56 -19.84
CA PRO A 205 -10.80 30.90 -20.97
C PRO A 205 -11.43 29.51 -21.24
N PRO A 206 -11.54 29.10 -22.52
CA PRO A 206 -12.24 27.86 -22.87
C PRO A 206 -11.55 26.65 -22.23
N ARG A 207 -12.26 25.94 -21.36
CA ARG A 207 -11.82 24.64 -20.81
C ARG A 207 -11.84 23.60 -21.94
N ARG A 208 -10.71 22.93 -22.16
CA ARG A 208 -10.58 21.79 -23.10
C ARG A 208 -11.68 20.73 -22.83
N PRO A 209 -12.16 20.00 -23.85
CA PRO A 209 -13.16 18.96 -23.65
C PRO A 209 -12.55 17.85 -22.78
N THR A 210 -13.01 17.75 -21.53
CA THR A 210 -12.56 16.71 -20.59
C THR A 210 -13.32 15.41 -20.85
N ALA A 211 -12.68 14.28 -20.51
CA ALA A 211 -13.17 12.91 -20.68
C ALA A 211 -14.66 12.68 -20.30
N THR A 212 -15.22 13.49 -19.41
CA THR A 212 -16.64 13.51 -19.02
C THR A 212 -17.61 13.63 -20.20
N LEU A 213 -17.29 14.41 -21.23
CA LEU A 213 -18.17 14.62 -22.39
C LEU A 213 -18.17 13.39 -23.31
N ALA A 214 -17.00 12.77 -23.50
CA ALA A 214 -16.85 11.52 -24.25
C ALA A 214 -17.55 10.36 -23.54
N VAL A 215 -17.38 10.22 -22.22
CA VAL A 215 -18.01 9.15 -21.42
C VAL A 215 -19.54 9.30 -21.39
N ALA A 216 -20.06 10.52 -21.25
CA ALA A 216 -21.51 10.76 -21.28
C ALA A 216 -22.11 10.48 -22.68
N ALA A 217 -21.42 10.86 -23.76
CA ALA A 217 -21.87 10.54 -25.12
C ALA A 217 -21.84 9.04 -25.41
N CYS A 218 -20.80 8.32 -24.95
CA CYS A 218 -20.73 6.86 -25.05
C CYS A 218 -21.85 6.16 -24.26
N ALA A 219 -22.18 6.63 -23.06
CA ALA A 219 -23.27 6.05 -22.26
C ALA A 219 -24.64 6.20 -22.94
N VAL A 220 -24.90 7.35 -23.58
CA VAL A 220 -26.14 7.58 -24.34
C VAL A 220 -26.19 6.73 -25.62
N ALA A 221 -25.09 6.65 -26.36
CA ALA A 221 -25.00 5.86 -27.59
C ALA A 221 -25.18 4.36 -27.32
N LEU A 222 -24.51 3.82 -26.28
CA LEU A 222 -24.63 2.41 -25.90
C LEU A 222 -26.03 2.07 -25.37
N GLY A 223 -26.65 2.97 -24.60
CA GLY A 223 -28.04 2.80 -24.15
C GLY A 223 -29.04 2.72 -25.30
N LEU A 224 -28.89 3.59 -26.32
CA LEU A 224 -29.76 3.59 -27.50
C LEU A 224 -29.60 2.32 -28.36
N VAL A 225 -28.36 1.85 -28.55
CA VAL A 225 -28.07 0.63 -29.33
C VAL A 225 -28.65 -0.62 -28.66
N MET A 226 -28.58 -0.73 -27.33
CA MET A 226 -29.13 -1.88 -26.60
C MET A 226 -30.68 -1.85 -26.54
N SER A 227 -31.30 -0.67 -26.59
CA SER A 227 -32.77 -0.57 -26.66
C SER A 227 -33.38 -0.86 -28.04
N ALA A 228 -32.58 -0.84 -29.11
CA ALA A 228 -33.04 -1.13 -30.47
C ALA A 228 -32.97 -2.63 -30.85
N GLY A 229 -32.32 -3.47 -30.04
CA GLY A 229 -32.16 -4.91 -30.31
C GLY A 229 -33.36 -5.80 -29.92
N ALA A 230 -34.47 -5.22 -29.41
CA ALA A 230 -35.59 -5.98 -28.85
C ALA A 230 -36.81 -6.11 -29.79
N LEU A 231 -36.66 -5.92 -31.10
CA LEU A 231 -37.76 -6.09 -32.08
C LEU A 231 -37.29 -6.72 -33.40
N ALA A 232 -36.77 -7.95 -33.37
CA ALA A 232 -36.78 -8.85 -34.52
C ALA A 232 -36.37 -10.27 -34.10
N GLY A 233 -37.28 -11.24 -34.20
CA GLY A 233 -36.94 -12.66 -34.12
C GLY A 233 -37.91 -13.56 -33.36
N GLY A 234 -39.21 -13.51 -33.68
CA GLY A 234 -40.18 -14.52 -33.22
C GLY A 234 -40.44 -15.54 -34.33
N SER A 235 -39.64 -16.60 -34.40
CA SER A 235 -39.86 -17.73 -35.31
C SER A 235 -40.83 -18.74 -34.69
N GLN A 236 -41.88 -18.99 -35.47
CA GLN A 236 -42.92 -20.01 -35.47
C GLN A 236 -42.76 -21.25 -34.57
N ALA A 237 -43.87 -21.54 -33.87
CA ALA A 237 -44.22 -22.84 -33.31
C ALA A 237 -44.53 -23.88 -34.42
N PRO A 238 -44.29 -25.18 -34.21
CA PRO A 238 -44.75 -26.22 -35.11
C PRO A 238 -46.16 -26.72 -34.71
N PRO A 239 -47.00 -27.14 -35.68
CA PRO A 239 -48.26 -27.81 -35.39
C PRO A 239 -48.09 -29.32 -35.18
N GLN A 240 -48.93 -29.87 -34.32
CA GLN A 240 -49.15 -31.31 -34.16
C GLN A 240 -49.94 -31.89 -35.33
N GLY A 241 -49.63 -33.12 -35.73
CA GLY A 241 -50.42 -33.94 -36.66
C GLY A 241 -50.25 -35.43 -36.32
N GLY A 242 -51.37 -36.13 -36.17
CA GLY A 242 -51.49 -37.57 -35.89
C GLY A 242 -51.31 -38.49 -37.12
N PRO A 243 -51.70 -39.78 -37.04
CA PRO A 243 -50.83 -40.92 -37.40
C PRO A 243 -51.10 -41.63 -38.74
N ASP A 244 -50.18 -42.57 -39.03
CA ASP A 244 -50.23 -43.79 -39.89
C ASP A 244 -50.00 -43.68 -41.42
N PRO A 245 -49.61 -44.79 -42.11
CA PRO A 245 -48.63 -45.83 -41.75
C PRO A 245 -47.69 -46.24 -42.92
N SER A 246 -46.75 -47.14 -42.64
CA SER A 246 -45.94 -47.95 -43.59
C SER A 246 -44.59 -47.36 -44.02
N ALA A 247 -43.49 -47.92 -43.50
CA ALA A 247 -42.71 -48.93 -44.23
C ALA A 247 -41.38 -49.23 -43.53
N VAL A 248 -41.08 -50.52 -43.48
CA VAL A 248 -39.77 -51.15 -43.24
C VAL A 248 -39.24 -51.18 -41.80
N GLN A 249 -39.42 -52.35 -41.21
CA GLN A 249 -38.65 -52.87 -40.08
C GLN A 249 -37.15 -52.79 -40.38
N GLN A 250 -36.42 -52.01 -39.59
CA GLN A 250 -35.05 -52.34 -39.23
C GLN A 250 -34.94 -52.28 -37.71
N GLN A 251 -34.74 -53.46 -37.13
CA GLN A 251 -34.40 -53.69 -35.74
C GLN A 251 -33.20 -52.80 -35.37
N PRO A 252 -33.29 -51.89 -34.38
CA PRO A 252 -32.10 -51.32 -33.79
C PRO A 252 -31.36 -52.43 -33.05
N ALA A 253 -30.11 -52.65 -33.41
CA ALA A 253 -29.18 -53.42 -32.59
C ALA A 253 -29.17 -52.83 -31.17
N ALA A 254 -29.02 -53.69 -30.16
CA ALA A 254 -28.88 -53.29 -28.77
C ALA A 254 -27.88 -52.14 -28.64
N PRO A 255 -28.14 -51.10 -27.81
CA PRO A 255 -27.16 -50.04 -27.61
C PRO A 255 -25.86 -50.69 -27.13
N ALA A 256 -24.76 -50.40 -27.84
CA ALA A 256 -23.44 -50.72 -27.35
C ALA A 256 -23.34 -50.14 -25.94
N GLN A 257 -22.97 -50.96 -24.97
CA GLN A 257 -22.71 -50.51 -23.61
C GLN A 257 -21.52 -49.55 -23.70
N GLU A 258 -21.78 -48.24 -23.69
CA GLU A 258 -20.76 -47.22 -23.53
C GLU A 258 -20.34 -47.26 -22.05
N GLY A 259 -19.13 -47.76 -21.81
CA GLY A 259 -18.56 -47.72 -20.46
C GLY A 259 -18.21 -46.29 -20.06
N GLU A 260 -18.16 -46.01 -18.76
CA GLU A 260 -17.90 -44.68 -18.23
C GLU A 260 -16.55 -44.61 -17.52
N LEU A 261 -15.66 -43.70 -17.97
CA LEU A 261 -14.39 -43.43 -17.28
C LEU A 261 -14.63 -42.38 -16.20
N SER A 262 -14.27 -42.70 -14.96
CA SER A 262 -14.40 -41.80 -13.82
C SER A 262 -13.13 -41.77 -12.98
N PHE A 263 -12.99 -40.76 -12.14
CA PHE A 263 -11.96 -40.73 -11.11
C PHE A 263 -12.51 -40.24 -9.78
N VAL A 264 -11.90 -40.69 -8.70
CA VAL A 264 -12.20 -40.25 -7.33
C VAL A 264 -10.90 -40.01 -6.60
N VAL A 265 -10.88 -38.92 -5.84
CA VAL A 265 -9.74 -38.55 -4.99
C VAL A 265 -10.13 -38.79 -3.54
N ASN A 266 -9.46 -39.72 -2.88
CA ASN A 266 -9.67 -40.04 -1.48
C ASN A 266 -8.56 -39.43 -0.64
N GLY A 267 -8.89 -38.88 0.52
CA GLY A 267 -7.92 -38.42 1.51
C GLY A 267 -8.16 -39.12 2.84
N SER A 268 -7.08 -39.48 3.53
CA SER A 268 -7.13 -39.96 4.91
C SER A 268 -6.27 -39.06 5.80
N GLY A 269 -6.90 -38.31 6.70
CA GLY A 269 -6.22 -37.38 7.61
C GLY A 269 -7.18 -36.32 8.16
N GLU A 270 -6.75 -35.60 9.20
CA GLU A 270 -7.56 -34.62 9.93
C GLU A 270 -7.56 -33.22 9.26
N SER A 271 -6.54 -32.90 8.44
CA SER A 271 -6.36 -31.59 7.79
C SER A 271 -6.21 -31.70 6.26
N LEU A 272 -7.23 -32.22 5.59
CA LEU A 272 -7.22 -32.43 4.13
C LEU A 272 -7.57 -31.16 3.33
N PRO A 273 -7.03 -30.98 2.10
CA PRO A 273 -7.43 -29.89 1.21
C PRO A 273 -8.91 -29.97 0.80
N ALA A 274 -9.56 -28.81 0.65
CA ALA A 274 -10.98 -28.74 0.25
C ALA A 274 -11.23 -29.19 -1.20
N SER A 275 -10.31 -28.87 -2.11
CA SER A 275 -10.25 -29.36 -3.48
C SER A 275 -8.80 -29.60 -3.90
N VAL A 276 -8.59 -30.53 -4.83
CA VAL A 276 -7.28 -30.87 -5.38
C VAL A 276 -7.37 -30.87 -6.91
N THR A 277 -6.34 -30.35 -7.56
CA THR A 277 -6.24 -30.41 -9.02
C THR A 277 -5.71 -31.76 -9.47
N VAL A 278 -6.47 -32.46 -10.31
CA VAL A 278 -6.09 -33.71 -10.97
C VAL A 278 -5.66 -33.41 -12.41
N LEU A 279 -4.43 -33.76 -12.74
CA LEU A 279 -3.90 -33.75 -14.10
C LEU A 279 -4.15 -35.11 -14.74
N VAL A 280 -4.85 -35.13 -15.87
CA VAL A 280 -5.09 -36.33 -16.65
C VAL A 280 -4.33 -36.23 -17.95
N THR A 281 -3.31 -37.07 -18.09
CA THR A 281 -2.46 -37.14 -19.29
C THR A 281 -2.61 -38.49 -19.97
N GLY A 282 -2.73 -38.52 -21.29
CA GLY A 282 -2.97 -39.78 -21.97
C GLY A 282 -2.86 -39.71 -23.48
N THR A 283 -3.01 -40.87 -24.11
CA THR A 283 -3.11 -41.00 -25.56
C THR A 283 -4.38 -41.80 -25.88
N GLN A 284 -5.26 -41.19 -26.67
CA GLN A 284 -6.47 -41.81 -27.21
C GLN A 284 -6.10 -42.81 -28.31
N ASP A 285 -6.98 -43.76 -28.62
CA ASP A 285 -6.73 -44.78 -29.64
C ASP A 285 -6.59 -44.19 -31.06
N ASP A 286 -7.13 -43.00 -31.30
CA ASP A 286 -6.95 -42.23 -32.54
C ASP A 286 -5.57 -41.53 -32.63
N GLY A 287 -4.74 -41.66 -31.58
CA GLY A 287 -3.42 -41.03 -31.45
C GLY A 287 -3.43 -39.62 -30.85
N THR A 288 -4.60 -39.06 -30.53
CA THR A 288 -4.74 -37.74 -29.91
C THR A 288 -4.20 -37.75 -28.48
N LYS A 289 -3.38 -36.75 -28.13
CA LYS A 289 -2.84 -36.58 -26.78
C LYS A 289 -3.81 -35.77 -25.92
N VAL A 290 -4.01 -36.22 -24.69
CA VAL A 290 -4.84 -35.55 -23.67
C VAL A 290 -3.91 -35.01 -22.58
N ASP A 291 -4.13 -33.75 -22.18
CA ASP A 291 -3.49 -33.08 -21.05
C ASP A 291 -4.50 -32.10 -20.43
N ASP A 292 -5.38 -32.64 -19.59
CA ASP A 292 -6.48 -31.91 -18.99
C ASP A 292 -6.29 -31.74 -17.48
N ARG A 293 -6.87 -30.68 -16.94
CA ARG A 293 -6.86 -30.36 -15.52
C ARG A 293 -8.29 -30.31 -14.98
N HIS A 294 -8.53 -31.04 -13.89
CA HIS A 294 -9.82 -31.11 -13.23
C HIS A 294 -9.71 -30.74 -11.76
N GLU A 295 -10.55 -29.83 -11.30
CA GLU A 295 -10.65 -29.51 -9.89
C GLU A 295 -11.62 -30.49 -9.21
N ALA A 296 -11.10 -31.26 -8.24
CA ALA A 296 -11.83 -32.35 -7.62
C ALA A 296 -11.91 -32.19 -6.10
N ALA A 297 -13.12 -32.24 -5.56
CA ALA A 297 -13.36 -32.34 -4.13
C ALA A 297 -13.16 -33.79 -3.67
N LEU A 298 -12.62 -33.95 -2.46
CA LEU A 298 -12.34 -35.26 -1.89
C LEU A 298 -13.62 -36.08 -1.70
N GLY A 299 -13.55 -37.38 -2.03
CA GLY A 299 -14.64 -38.34 -1.91
C GLY A 299 -15.73 -38.23 -2.97
N LYS A 300 -15.64 -37.29 -3.93
CA LYS A 300 -16.57 -37.18 -5.05
C LYS A 300 -16.03 -37.90 -6.29
N SER A 301 -16.92 -38.58 -7.00
CA SER A 301 -16.64 -39.21 -8.29
C SER A 301 -16.85 -38.20 -9.42
N TYR A 302 -15.90 -38.12 -10.33
CA TYR A 302 -15.92 -37.22 -11.49
C TYR A 302 -15.86 -38.05 -12.76
N VAL A 303 -16.83 -37.82 -13.64
CA VAL A 303 -17.02 -38.54 -14.89
C VAL A 303 -16.27 -37.82 -16.01
N LEU A 304 -15.54 -38.56 -16.82
CA LEU A 304 -14.75 -38.06 -17.93
C LEU A 304 -15.28 -38.65 -19.24
N ALA A 305 -15.77 -37.78 -20.12
CA ALA A 305 -16.21 -38.15 -21.47
C ALA A 305 -15.00 -38.31 -22.41
N TYR A 306 -14.08 -39.21 -22.06
CA TYR A 306 -12.92 -39.53 -22.87
C TYR A 306 -13.15 -40.81 -23.68
N PRO A 307 -12.69 -40.87 -24.95
CA PRO A 307 -12.79 -42.07 -25.76
C PRO A 307 -11.83 -43.16 -25.27
N ALA A 308 -11.88 -44.33 -25.90
CA ALA A 308 -10.95 -45.42 -25.60
C ALA A 308 -9.48 -44.96 -25.77
N GLY A 309 -8.62 -45.39 -24.84
CA GLY A 309 -7.23 -44.94 -24.78
C GLY A 309 -6.55 -45.22 -23.44
N THR A 310 -5.29 -44.83 -23.34
CA THR A 310 -4.49 -44.97 -22.11
C THR A 310 -4.31 -43.64 -21.41
N TYR A 311 -4.72 -43.57 -20.14
CA TYR A 311 -4.70 -42.36 -19.32
C TYR A 311 -3.90 -42.55 -18.03
N VAL A 312 -3.28 -41.46 -17.56
CA VAL A 312 -2.49 -41.35 -16.33
C VAL A 312 -3.01 -40.17 -15.54
N PHE A 313 -3.47 -40.47 -14.33
CA PHE A 313 -3.99 -39.51 -13.37
C PHE A 313 -2.90 -39.17 -12.36
N LYS A 314 -2.60 -37.87 -12.21
CA LYS A 314 -1.64 -37.34 -11.24
C LYS A 314 -2.28 -36.18 -10.49
N LEU A 315 -2.00 -36.02 -9.19
CA LEU A 315 -2.39 -34.81 -8.47
C LEU A 315 -1.33 -33.73 -8.65
N ASP A 316 -1.76 -32.49 -8.77
CA ASP A 316 -0.86 -31.35 -8.93
C ASP A 316 -0.14 -31.08 -7.59
N PRO A 317 1.21 -31.07 -7.56
CA PRO A 317 1.98 -30.90 -6.32
C PRO A 317 1.73 -29.55 -5.64
N SER A 318 1.28 -28.53 -6.39
CA SER A 318 0.94 -27.21 -5.86
C SER A 318 -0.37 -27.26 -5.06
N SER A 319 -1.27 -28.20 -5.37
CA SER A 319 -2.53 -28.42 -4.65
C SER A 319 -2.38 -29.34 -3.44
N LEU A 320 -1.20 -29.93 -3.23
CA LEU A 320 -0.91 -30.88 -2.14
C LEU A 320 -0.30 -30.22 -0.90
N LYS A 321 -0.25 -28.88 -0.85
CA LYS A 321 0.24 -28.11 0.31
C LYS A 321 -0.91 -27.32 0.92
N VAL A 322 -1.20 -27.57 2.20
CA VAL A 322 -2.22 -26.84 2.97
C VAL A 322 -1.58 -26.37 4.27
N GLY A 323 -1.30 -25.06 4.36
CA GLY A 323 -0.55 -24.50 5.48
C GLY A 323 0.83 -25.15 5.60
N GLU A 324 1.09 -25.85 6.71
CA GLU A 324 2.34 -26.57 6.98
C GLU A 324 2.27 -28.06 6.62
N SER A 325 1.10 -28.58 6.23
CA SER A 325 0.93 -29.98 5.86
C SER A 325 1.24 -30.20 4.38
N VAL A 326 2.10 -31.18 4.09
CA VAL A 326 2.44 -31.65 2.75
C VAL A 326 1.87 -33.05 2.54
N PHE A 327 1.17 -33.25 1.43
CA PHE A 327 0.57 -34.53 1.07
C PHE A 327 1.30 -35.16 -0.13
N ALA A 328 1.47 -36.47 -0.09
CA ALA A 328 1.92 -37.30 -1.20
C ALA A 328 0.73 -38.02 -1.84
N SER A 329 0.84 -38.28 -3.14
CA SER A 329 -0.18 -38.99 -3.90
C SER A 329 0.41 -39.99 -4.88
N ASP A 330 -0.25 -41.13 -5.02
CA ASP A 330 0.09 -42.13 -6.02
C ASP A 330 -0.48 -41.74 -7.39
N SER A 331 0.30 -41.90 -8.46
CA SER A 331 -0.19 -41.75 -9.83
C SER A 331 -0.87 -43.03 -10.29
N VAL A 332 -2.07 -42.92 -10.87
CA VAL A 332 -2.84 -44.08 -11.35
C VAL A 332 -2.84 -44.10 -12.87
N LYS A 333 -2.38 -45.20 -13.46
CA LYS A 333 -2.48 -45.45 -14.91
C LYS A 333 -3.61 -46.43 -15.19
N CYS A 334 -4.48 -46.12 -16.15
CA CYS A 334 -5.50 -47.05 -16.63
C CYS A 334 -5.62 -47.03 -18.16
N SER A 335 -5.88 -48.20 -18.74
CA SER A 335 -6.33 -48.34 -20.12
C SER A 335 -7.85 -48.45 -20.08
N PHE A 336 -8.53 -47.65 -20.88
CA PHE A 336 -9.98 -47.62 -20.97
C PHE A 336 -10.41 -48.02 -22.37
N ASP A 337 -11.21 -49.08 -22.48
CA ASP A 337 -11.56 -49.70 -23.77
C ASP A 337 -12.93 -49.23 -24.29
N GLY A 338 -13.54 -48.19 -23.70
CA GLY A 338 -14.82 -47.61 -24.12
C GLY A 338 -16.08 -48.45 -23.82
N THR A 339 -15.92 -49.68 -23.33
CA THR A 339 -17.01 -50.67 -23.19
C THR A 339 -17.32 -51.07 -21.75
N LYS A 340 -16.43 -50.78 -20.80
CA LYS A 340 -16.58 -51.10 -19.38
C LYS A 340 -16.28 -49.89 -18.53
N ASP A 341 -17.06 -49.70 -17.49
CA ASP A 341 -16.81 -48.64 -16.52
C ASP A 341 -15.46 -48.82 -15.85
N GLN A 342 -14.71 -47.73 -15.77
CA GLN A 342 -13.39 -47.73 -15.15
C GLN A 342 -13.25 -46.52 -14.24
N THR A 343 -12.88 -46.76 -12.98
CA THR A 343 -12.69 -45.70 -12.00
C THR A 343 -11.23 -45.63 -11.54
N ALA A 344 -10.54 -44.53 -11.83
CA ALA A 344 -9.23 -44.24 -11.28
C ALA A 344 -9.35 -43.72 -9.84
N ARG A 345 -8.75 -44.42 -8.87
CA ARG A 345 -8.81 -44.06 -7.44
C ARG A 345 -7.48 -43.49 -6.98
N LEU A 346 -7.42 -42.17 -6.79
CA LEU A 346 -6.25 -41.50 -6.23
C LEU A 346 -6.37 -41.43 -4.71
N SER A 347 -5.25 -41.57 -4.00
CA SER A 347 -5.20 -41.45 -2.54
C SER A 347 -4.17 -40.41 -2.11
N LEU A 348 -4.58 -39.50 -1.23
CA LEU A 348 -3.69 -38.57 -0.53
C LEU A 348 -3.29 -39.14 0.82
N LYS A 349 -1.98 -39.18 1.07
CA LYS A 349 -1.38 -39.52 2.36
C LYS A 349 -0.52 -38.36 2.83
N LEU A 350 -0.48 -38.13 4.13
CA LEU A 350 0.39 -37.12 4.70
C LEU A 350 1.86 -37.53 4.51
N ASP A 351 2.67 -36.64 3.95
CA ASP A 351 4.09 -36.88 3.69
C ASP A 351 4.92 -36.42 4.90
N ALA A 352 5.03 -37.32 5.88
CA ALA A 352 5.78 -37.08 7.11
C ALA A 352 7.27 -36.78 6.86
N GLU A 353 7.86 -37.37 5.82
CA GLU A 353 9.26 -37.14 5.47
C GLU A 353 9.46 -35.73 4.90
N SER A 354 8.58 -35.30 4.00
CA SER A 354 8.62 -33.93 3.46
C SER A 354 8.37 -32.88 4.54
N MET A 355 7.46 -33.12 5.48
CA MET A 355 7.22 -32.20 6.60
C MET A 355 8.43 -32.14 7.54
N ALA A 356 9.01 -33.29 7.92
CA ALA A 356 10.21 -33.33 8.76
C ALA A 356 11.40 -32.62 8.10
N LYS A 357 11.52 -32.71 6.77
CA LYS A 357 12.55 -31.98 6.00
C LYS A 357 12.31 -30.47 6.04
N ILE A 358 11.06 -30.02 5.86
CA ILE A 358 10.71 -28.59 5.93
C ILE A 358 10.95 -28.04 7.34
N GLU A 359 10.61 -28.80 8.38
CA GLU A 359 10.85 -28.43 9.77
C GLU A 359 12.35 -28.36 10.08
N ALA A 360 13.13 -29.34 9.63
CA ALA A 360 14.59 -29.34 9.79
C ALA A 360 15.26 -28.17 9.05
N GLU A 361 14.76 -27.78 7.87
CA GLU A 361 15.25 -26.62 7.13
C GLU A 361 14.91 -25.30 7.82
N LYS A 362 13.68 -25.15 8.33
CA LYS A 362 13.26 -24.00 9.15
C LYS A 362 14.08 -23.90 10.44
N GLU A 363 14.37 -25.03 11.09
CA GLU A 363 15.19 -25.08 12.29
C GLU A 363 16.63 -24.64 12.01
N ALA A 364 17.22 -25.14 10.92
CA ALA A 364 18.55 -24.75 10.50
C ALA A 364 18.62 -23.25 10.14
N GLU A 365 17.60 -22.71 9.48
CA GLU A 365 17.50 -21.28 9.18
C GLU A 365 17.38 -20.43 10.46
N ARG A 366 16.59 -20.88 11.44
CA ARG A 366 16.47 -20.19 12.73
C ARG A 366 17.78 -20.20 13.51
N GLN A 367 18.47 -21.34 13.57
CA GLN A 367 19.77 -21.44 14.24
C GLN A 367 20.82 -20.52 13.58
N LYS A 368 20.83 -20.44 12.25
CA LYS A 368 21.70 -19.52 11.52
C LYS A 368 21.37 -18.06 11.82
N ALA A 369 20.08 -17.70 11.88
CA ALA A 369 19.65 -16.35 12.23
C ALA A 369 20.02 -15.97 13.67
N GLU A 370 19.89 -16.92 14.61
CA GLU A 370 20.30 -16.73 16.01
C GLU A 370 21.82 -16.57 16.14
N GLU A 371 22.62 -17.35 15.39
CA GLU A 371 24.08 -17.21 15.35
C GLU A 371 24.51 -15.86 14.77
N GLU A 372 23.88 -15.42 13.68
CA GLU A 372 24.15 -14.11 13.07
C GLU A 372 23.76 -12.95 14.01
N ALA A 373 22.62 -13.07 14.70
CA ALA A 373 22.21 -12.08 15.70
C ALA A 373 23.16 -12.04 16.91
N ALA A 374 23.66 -13.19 17.36
CA ALA A 374 24.66 -13.27 18.43
C ALA A 374 25.99 -12.65 18.00
N ALA A 375 26.44 -12.90 16.76
CA ALA A 375 27.64 -12.30 16.19
C ALA A 375 27.51 -10.77 16.05
N ALA A 376 26.34 -10.28 15.62
CA ALA A 376 26.06 -8.85 15.53
C ALA A 376 26.11 -8.15 16.90
N LYS A 377 25.50 -8.75 17.93
CA LYS A 377 25.57 -8.23 19.31
C LYS A 377 27.00 -8.20 19.86
N ALA A 378 27.78 -9.25 19.61
CA ALA A 378 29.18 -9.29 20.01
C ALA A 378 30.03 -8.23 19.30
N ALA A 379 29.78 -7.96 18.02
CA ALA A 379 30.45 -6.90 17.27
C ALA A 379 30.06 -5.50 17.77
N GLU A 380 28.80 -5.29 18.13
CA GLU A 380 28.32 -4.03 18.71
C GLU A 380 28.95 -3.78 20.09
N GLU A 381 29.02 -4.79 20.95
CA GLU A 381 29.65 -4.69 22.26
C GLU A 381 31.16 -4.40 22.14
N GLN A 382 31.85 -5.04 21.19
CA GLN A 382 33.26 -4.74 20.89
C GLN A 382 33.45 -3.32 20.35
N ALA A 383 32.55 -2.83 19.48
CA ALA A 383 32.59 -1.46 18.99
C ALA A 383 32.33 -0.43 20.11
N ALA A 384 31.40 -0.73 21.02
CA ALA A 384 31.12 0.11 22.19
C ALA A 384 32.31 0.13 23.15
N ALA A 385 32.96 -1.01 23.40
CA ALA A 385 34.16 -1.11 24.21
C ALA A 385 35.36 -0.35 23.58
N ALA A 386 35.53 -0.43 22.26
CA ALA A 386 36.55 0.32 21.54
C ALA A 386 36.31 1.84 21.60
N ALA A 387 35.05 2.27 21.43
CA ALA A 387 34.68 3.68 21.57
C ALA A 387 34.86 4.21 23.00
N ALA A 388 34.58 3.40 24.02
CA ALA A 388 34.84 3.75 25.42
C ALA A 388 36.35 3.88 25.69
N ALA A 389 37.17 2.96 25.18
CA ALA A 389 38.63 3.04 25.31
C ALA A 389 39.23 4.25 24.58
N GLU A 390 38.68 4.62 23.42
CA GLU A 390 39.10 5.83 22.70
C GLU A 390 38.72 7.11 23.45
N GLN A 391 37.54 7.15 24.08
CA GLN A 391 37.15 8.27 24.94
C GLN A 391 38.02 8.37 26.19
N GLU A 392 38.34 7.27 26.85
CA GLU A 392 39.26 7.26 28.00
C GLU A 392 40.67 7.73 27.60
N ALA A 393 41.17 7.32 26.43
CA ALA A 393 42.44 7.80 25.89
C ALA A 393 42.40 9.31 25.57
N ALA A 394 41.29 9.82 25.04
CA ALA A 394 41.10 11.24 24.78
C ALA A 394 41.02 12.08 26.07
N VAL A 395 40.38 11.56 27.12
CA VAL A 395 40.32 12.21 28.44
C VAL A 395 41.70 12.21 29.10
N ALA A 396 42.47 11.13 28.98
CA ALA A 396 43.85 11.08 29.45
C ALA A 396 44.77 12.07 28.68
N ALA A 397 44.58 12.23 27.36
CA ALA A 397 45.30 13.22 26.56
C ALA A 397 44.92 14.68 26.92
N ALA A 398 43.66 14.91 27.28
CA ALA A 398 43.19 16.21 27.76
C ALA A 398 43.75 16.55 29.16
N ALA A 399 43.91 15.56 30.05
CA ALA A 399 44.50 15.75 31.36
C ALA A 399 46.01 16.10 31.32
N VAL A 400 46.74 15.61 30.31
CA VAL A 400 48.14 15.98 30.06
C VAL A 400 48.30 17.42 29.52
N SER A 401 47.24 18.01 28.96
CA SER A 401 47.26 19.37 28.41
C SER A 401 46.79 20.45 29.39
N GLY A 402 46.50 20.09 30.65
CA GLY A 402 46.01 20.99 31.70
C GLY A 402 47.06 21.89 32.36
N GLY A 403 47.98 22.47 31.58
CA GLY A 403 49.03 23.35 32.10
C GLY A 403 49.53 24.35 31.07
N GLY A 404 48.79 25.44 30.83
CA GLY A 404 49.28 26.60 30.09
C GLY A 404 48.19 27.29 29.27
N GLY A 405 47.81 28.49 29.70
CA GLY A 405 46.79 29.30 29.02
C GLY A 405 47.16 29.66 27.57
N GLY A 406 46.19 29.48 26.68
CA GLY A 406 46.27 29.88 25.28
C GLY A 406 44.95 29.58 24.57
N VAL A 407 44.36 30.61 23.96
CA VAL A 407 43.05 30.62 23.31
C VAL A 407 43.00 29.71 22.06
N GLY A 408 41.98 28.83 21.99
CA GLY A 408 41.48 28.13 20.79
C GLY A 408 41.16 26.65 21.07
N GLY A 409 39.97 26.09 20.83
CA GLY A 409 38.76 26.59 20.20
C GLY A 409 37.54 25.68 20.47
N ASP A 410 36.39 26.15 19.97
CA ASP A 410 35.11 25.45 19.74
C ASP A 410 33.97 25.49 20.78
N ASP A 411 34.15 25.99 21.99
CA ASP A 411 33.01 26.26 22.90
C ASP A 411 32.61 27.75 22.94
N VAL A 412 32.57 28.37 21.76
CA VAL A 412 32.08 29.75 21.62
C VAL A 412 30.55 29.75 21.77
N THR A 413 30.04 30.56 22.68
CA THR A 413 28.59 30.76 22.85
C THR A 413 28.03 31.51 21.63
N VAL A 414 27.11 30.86 20.92
CA VAL A 414 26.33 31.43 19.82
C VAL A 414 24.86 31.50 20.22
N TYR A 415 24.03 32.14 19.41
CA TYR A 415 22.64 32.39 19.74
C TYR A 415 21.70 31.89 18.66
N ILE A 416 20.62 31.23 19.06
CA ILE A 416 19.55 30.77 18.17
C ILE A 416 18.24 31.51 18.48
N THR A 417 17.31 31.46 17.55
CA THR A 417 15.94 31.99 17.73
C THR A 417 14.95 30.83 17.90
N LYS A 418 13.81 31.07 18.58
CA LYS A 418 12.77 30.05 18.81
C LYS A 418 12.30 29.30 17.55
N THR A 419 12.32 29.94 16.39
CA THR A 419 11.77 29.39 15.14
C THR A 419 12.77 29.43 13.98
N GLY A 420 13.94 30.02 14.16
CA GLY A 420 14.93 30.13 13.10
C GLY A 420 15.73 28.85 12.97
N GLU A 421 16.34 28.67 11.80
CA GLU A 421 17.10 27.48 11.43
C GLU A 421 18.61 27.76 11.39
N LYS A 422 19.01 28.92 11.91
CA LYS A 422 20.40 29.38 11.93
C LYS A 422 20.83 29.81 13.32
N PHE A 423 22.11 29.64 13.61
CA PHE A 423 22.77 30.25 14.75
C PHE A 423 23.46 31.54 14.36
N HIS A 424 23.60 32.43 15.33
CA HIS A 424 23.94 33.83 15.17
C HIS A 424 24.98 34.26 16.20
N ARG A 425 25.80 35.26 15.84
CA ARG A 425 26.60 36.00 16.81
C ARG A 425 25.70 36.92 17.64
N ASP A 426 26.14 37.26 18.84
CA ASP A 426 25.45 38.26 19.66
C ASP A 426 25.22 39.57 18.89
N GLY A 427 24.08 40.22 19.14
CA GLY A 427 23.68 41.47 18.47
C GLY A 427 23.21 41.32 17.02
N CYS A 428 23.07 40.09 16.49
CA CYS A 428 22.50 39.90 15.16
C CYS A 428 21.07 40.44 15.07
N GLN A 429 20.75 41.19 14.01
CA GLN A 429 19.42 41.79 13.81
C GLN A 429 18.24 40.78 13.84
N TYR A 430 18.51 39.50 13.59
CA TYR A 430 17.51 38.44 13.63
C TYR A 430 17.19 37.93 15.05
N LEU A 431 18.04 38.24 16.03
CA LEU A 431 17.86 37.86 17.44
C LEU A 431 16.91 38.81 18.19
N LYS A 432 16.48 39.93 17.57
CA LYS A 432 15.65 40.97 18.22
C LYS A 432 14.38 40.46 18.91
N LYS A 433 13.80 39.35 18.44
CA LYS A 433 12.56 38.77 18.99
C LYS A 433 12.82 37.56 19.89
N SER A 434 14.01 36.97 19.85
CA SER A 434 14.35 35.74 20.56
C SER A 434 15.86 35.56 20.54
N GLN A 435 16.47 35.44 21.70
CA GLN A 435 17.90 35.18 21.87
C GLN A 435 18.08 34.05 22.88
N ILE A 436 18.50 32.89 22.41
CA ILE A 436 18.72 31.70 23.24
C ILE A 436 20.20 31.31 23.09
N PRO A 437 21.01 31.38 24.16
CA PRO A 437 22.42 31.00 24.11
C PRO A 437 22.57 29.48 23.98
N ILE A 438 23.51 29.04 23.14
CA ILE A 438 23.88 27.65 22.91
C ILE A 438 25.35 27.58 22.49
N SER A 439 26.05 26.49 22.79
CA SER A 439 27.40 26.30 22.25
C SER A 439 27.39 26.08 20.74
N ARG A 440 28.43 26.53 20.06
CA ARG A 440 28.59 26.35 18.60
C ARG A 440 28.54 24.88 18.19
N SER A 441 29.20 24.01 18.95
CA SER A 441 29.18 22.56 18.75
C SER A 441 27.77 21.98 18.84
N ASN A 442 27.01 22.34 19.87
CA ASN A 442 25.64 21.87 20.07
C ASN A 442 24.68 22.45 19.02
N ALA A 443 24.87 23.70 18.59
CA ALA A 443 24.10 24.27 17.48
C ALA A 443 24.28 23.49 16.16
N ILE A 444 25.51 23.09 15.84
CA ILE A 444 25.82 22.29 14.64
C ILE A 444 25.26 20.87 14.78
N ALA A 445 25.42 20.24 15.94
CA ALA A 445 24.86 18.90 16.22
C ALA A 445 23.32 18.90 16.10
N GLN A 446 22.68 20.00 16.51
CA GLN A 446 21.25 20.22 16.32
C GLN A 446 20.88 20.63 14.90
N GLY A 447 21.82 20.71 13.95
CA GLY A 447 21.54 21.00 12.53
C GLY A 447 21.23 22.46 12.22
N TYR A 448 21.58 23.41 13.09
CA TYR A 448 21.49 24.83 12.78
C TYR A 448 22.58 25.24 11.80
N GLY A 449 22.24 26.02 10.77
CA GLY A 449 23.21 26.60 9.85
C GLY A 449 23.81 27.90 10.38
N ALA A 450 25.00 28.29 9.93
CA ALA A 450 25.56 29.60 10.28
C ALA A 450 24.76 30.73 9.61
N CYS A 451 24.53 31.82 10.34
CA CYS A 451 23.89 33.00 9.77
C CYS A 451 24.83 33.73 8.81
N SER A 452 24.48 33.75 7.52
CA SER A 452 25.22 34.45 6.47
C SER A 452 25.33 35.97 6.63
N LYS A 453 24.56 36.58 7.56
CA LYS A 453 24.64 38.03 7.84
C LYS A 453 25.62 38.39 8.95
N CYS A 454 25.72 37.57 9.99
CA CYS A 454 26.63 37.85 11.11
C CYS A 454 27.86 36.95 11.15
N ASN A 455 27.96 35.97 10.23
CA ASN A 455 29.09 35.06 10.05
C ASN A 455 29.78 34.69 11.37
N PRO A 456 29.01 34.05 12.29
CA PRO A 456 29.45 33.75 13.65
C PRO A 456 30.62 32.79 13.73
#